data_AF-A0A2U3DP72-F1
#
_entry.id   AF-A0A2U3DP72-F1
#
_cell.length_a   1.000
_cell.length_b   1.000
_cell.length_c   1.000
_cell.angle_alpha   90.00
_cell.angle_beta   90.00
_cell.angle_gamma   90.00
#
_symmetry.space_group_name_H-M   'P 1'
#
loop_
_entity.id
_entity.type
_entity.pdbx_description
1 polymer ?
#
loop_
_entity_poly.entity_id
_entity_poly.type
_entity_poly.pdbx_seq_one_letter_code
_entity_poly.pdbx_strand_id
1 'polypeptide(L)'
;MGEELKALHDKLDAVAARAPATPPRSFADVVQSPRTSQPTTAAPDRAPNTSPASGLYCTIDTSRVEEANRDQAQVGAVRQAIELEMRARDGLATWRCAAVLKDARAAERIKIICRDENELRQVREAAQKTAVVGARVMRDQLFPVKVDNANRSMVLDAEGTVLPGAAEALGAENNVYIAKLSWLSNKDTSLSISPPHYMQQIRF
;
A
#
# COMPACT_ATOMS: atom_id res chain seq x y z
N MET A 1 60.97 -1.14 22.69
CA MET A 1 59.49 -1.22 22.70
C MET A 1 58.79 0.12 22.50
N GLY A 2 59.33 1.27 22.99
CA GLY A 2 58.66 2.58 22.81
C GLY A 2 58.85 3.24 21.44
N GLU A 3 59.97 3.00 20.77
CA GLU A 3 60.30 3.66 19.49
C GLU A 3 59.55 3.05 18.29
N GLU A 4 59.31 1.73 18.29
CA GLU A 4 58.49 1.06 17.27
C GLU A 4 57.03 1.50 17.30
N LEU A 5 56.50 1.74 18.50
CA LEU A 5 55.11 2.18 18.69
C LEU A 5 54.92 3.60 18.17
N LYS A 6 55.94 4.46 18.33
CA LYS A 6 55.94 5.82 17.79
C LYS A 6 56.08 5.82 16.26
N ALA A 7 56.95 4.97 15.72
CA ALA A 7 57.10 4.81 14.27
C ALA A 7 55.85 4.24 13.59
N LEU A 8 55.10 3.37 14.28
CA LEU A 8 53.80 2.86 13.81
C LEU A 8 52.72 3.94 13.84
N HIS A 9 52.73 4.82 14.86
CA HIS A 9 51.78 5.93 14.95
C HIS A 9 52.02 6.97 13.85
N ASP A 10 53.28 7.37 13.63
CA ASP A 10 53.65 8.33 12.59
C ASP A 10 53.32 7.80 11.18
N LYS A 11 53.46 6.49 10.95
CA LYS A 11 53.05 5.85 9.69
C LYS A 11 51.53 5.88 9.48
N LEU A 12 50.74 5.75 10.55
CA LEU A 12 49.28 5.78 10.47
C LEU A 12 48.78 7.19 10.18
N ASP A 13 49.36 8.21 10.81
CA ASP A 13 49.05 9.62 10.55
C ASP A 13 49.42 10.05 9.12
N ALA A 14 50.53 9.55 8.59
CA ALA A 14 50.93 9.81 7.21
C ALA A 14 49.98 9.19 6.17
N VAL A 15 49.32 8.07 6.50
CA VAL A 15 48.30 7.43 5.64
C VAL A 15 46.96 8.17 5.75
N ALA A 16 46.60 8.66 6.94
CA ALA A 16 45.40 9.46 7.16
C ALA A 16 45.45 10.83 6.44
N ALA A 17 46.63 11.46 6.39
CA ALA A 17 46.82 12.76 5.76
C ALA A 17 46.79 12.74 4.21
N ARG A 18 46.87 11.56 3.57
CA ARG A 18 47.01 11.43 2.11
C ARG A 18 45.73 10.97 1.39
N ALA A 19 44.63 10.78 2.13
CA ALA A 19 43.34 10.47 1.53
C ALA A 19 42.55 11.77 1.27
N PRO A 20 42.31 12.18 0.01
CA PRO A 20 41.19 13.07 -0.26
C PRO A 20 39.91 12.32 0.08
N ALA A 21 39.34 12.59 1.25
CA ALA A 21 38.03 12.13 1.65
C ALA A 21 37.00 12.75 0.70
N THR A 22 36.76 12.04 -0.41
CA THR A 22 35.60 12.32 -1.24
C THR A 22 34.40 11.92 -0.39
N PRO A 23 33.48 12.84 -0.04
CA PRO A 23 32.33 12.48 0.76
C PRO A 23 31.55 11.37 0.03
N PRO A 24 31.01 10.36 0.75
CA PRO A 24 30.20 9.33 0.12
C PRO A 24 29.03 10.03 -0.57
N ARG A 25 28.96 9.87 -1.88
CA ARG A 25 27.87 10.40 -2.71
C ARG A 25 26.56 9.81 -2.19
N SER A 26 25.69 10.66 -1.69
CA SER A 26 24.33 10.26 -1.31
C SER A 26 23.61 9.76 -2.55
N PHE A 27 22.87 8.66 -2.43
CA PHE A 27 22.10 8.08 -3.55
C PHE A 27 21.07 9.07 -4.14
N ALA A 28 20.72 10.12 -3.40
CA ALA A 28 19.83 11.19 -3.85
C ALA A 28 20.47 12.15 -4.89
N ASP A 29 21.80 12.32 -4.88
CA ASP A 29 22.48 13.32 -5.74
C ASP A 29 22.66 12.86 -7.20
N VAL A 30 22.46 11.58 -7.50
CA VAL A 30 22.58 11.03 -8.87
C VAL A 30 21.32 11.30 -9.69
N VAL A 31 20.19 11.63 -9.06
CA VAL A 31 18.89 11.81 -9.74
C VAL A 31 18.69 13.25 -10.24
N GLN A 32 19.47 14.22 -9.76
CA GLN A 32 19.21 15.66 -9.99
C GLN A 32 20.25 16.37 -10.86
N SER A 33 20.86 15.72 -11.85
CA SER A 33 21.62 16.45 -12.87
C SER A 33 20.68 17.00 -13.95
N PRO A 34 20.47 18.32 -14.09
CA PRO A 34 19.73 18.88 -15.21
C PRO A 34 20.68 18.94 -16.41
N ARG A 35 20.54 18.02 -17.37
CA ARG A 35 21.18 18.18 -18.69
C ARG A 35 20.47 19.32 -19.42
N THR A 36 21.15 20.45 -19.51
CA THR A 36 20.70 21.63 -20.26
C THR A 36 21.04 21.48 -21.75
N SER A 37 20.09 21.94 -22.60
CA SER A 37 20.12 22.20 -24.07
C SER A 37 20.15 21.00 -25.03
N GLN A 38 19.37 20.91 -26.12
CA GLN A 38 18.39 21.77 -26.84
C GLN A 38 17.61 20.89 -27.88
N PRO A 39 16.62 21.39 -28.66
CA PRO A 39 15.41 20.65 -29.07
C PRO A 39 15.49 20.03 -30.47
N THR A 40 14.54 19.14 -30.84
CA THR A 40 13.75 19.17 -32.10
C THR A 40 12.94 17.88 -32.33
N THR A 41 11.66 18.10 -32.67
CA THR A 41 10.66 17.21 -33.30
C THR A 41 9.78 16.34 -32.42
N ALA A 42 8.47 16.63 -32.52
CA ALA A 42 7.35 16.01 -31.85
C ALA A 42 7.13 14.54 -32.26
N ALA A 43 6.77 13.73 -31.26
CA ALA A 43 6.04 12.47 -31.40
C ALA A 43 5.01 12.41 -30.26
N PRO A 44 3.82 11.82 -30.48
CA PRO A 44 2.70 11.94 -29.54
C PRO A 44 3.03 11.24 -28.22
N ASP A 45 2.63 11.90 -27.13
CA ASP A 45 2.79 11.47 -25.74
C ASP A 45 2.48 9.99 -25.56
N ARG A 46 3.54 9.19 -25.48
CA ARG A 46 3.48 7.87 -24.87
C ARG A 46 3.29 8.11 -23.38
N ALA A 47 2.07 7.92 -22.90
CA ALA A 47 1.77 7.95 -21.48
C ALA A 47 2.87 7.20 -20.71
N PRO A 48 3.45 7.79 -19.65
CA PRO A 48 4.43 7.07 -18.86
C PRO A 48 3.73 5.80 -18.34
N ASN A 49 4.35 4.65 -18.61
CA ASN A 49 4.03 3.41 -17.91
C ASN A 49 4.47 3.60 -16.46
N THR A 50 3.70 4.39 -15.71
CA THR A 50 3.75 4.42 -14.27
C THR A 50 3.23 3.05 -13.85
N SER A 51 4.14 2.14 -13.52
CA SER A 51 3.79 1.01 -12.66
C SER A 51 2.98 1.62 -11.51
N PRO A 52 1.69 1.27 -11.32
CA PRO A 52 0.86 1.97 -10.35
C PRO A 52 1.54 1.79 -8.99
N ALA A 53 2.12 2.89 -8.49
CA ALA A 53 2.60 2.99 -7.13
C ALA A 53 1.44 2.53 -6.25
N SER A 54 1.63 1.41 -5.54
CA SER A 54 0.74 0.86 -4.51
C SER A 54 -0.72 1.33 -4.65
N GLY A 55 -1.36 0.99 -5.77
CA GLY A 55 -2.53 1.73 -6.22
C GLY A 55 -3.77 1.45 -5.40
N LEU A 56 -4.55 2.47 -5.08
CA LEU A 56 -5.92 2.30 -4.58
C LEU A 56 -6.76 1.69 -5.69
N TYR A 57 -7.18 0.44 -5.53
CA TYR A 57 -7.98 -0.24 -6.54
C TYR A 57 -9.13 -1.05 -5.98
N CYS A 58 -10.21 -1.10 -6.76
CA CYS A 58 -11.29 -2.06 -6.60
C CYS A 58 -11.04 -3.25 -7.53
N THR A 59 -11.13 -4.48 -7.03
CA THR A 59 -11.00 -5.68 -7.87
C THR A 59 -12.34 -6.38 -7.99
N ILE A 60 -12.75 -6.70 -9.21
CA ILE A 60 -13.93 -7.50 -9.53
C ILE A 60 -13.42 -8.82 -10.08
N ASP A 61 -13.87 -9.90 -9.48
CA ASP A 61 -13.57 -11.26 -9.92
C ASP A 61 -14.77 -11.82 -10.68
N THR A 62 -14.55 -12.16 -11.94
CA THR A 62 -15.55 -12.66 -12.89
C THR A 62 -15.44 -14.16 -13.11
N SER A 63 -14.57 -14.86 -12.37
CA SER A 63 -14.30 -16.31 -12.57
C SER A 63 -15.51 -17.22 -12.40
N ARG A 64 -16.61 -16.73 -11.80
CA ARG A 64 -17.87 -17.46 -11.60
C ARG A 64 -19.02 -16.90 -12.44
N VAL A 65 -18.73 -16.02 -13.40
CA VAL A 65 -19.72 -15.51 -14.33
C VAL A 65 -19.99 -16.57 -15.40
N GLU A 66 -21.26 -16.93 -15.55
CA GLU A 66 -21.74 -17.85 -16.57
C GLU A 66 -21.53 -17.29 -17.99
N GLU A 67 -21.41 -18.18 -18.98
CA GLU A 67 -21.15 -17.79 -20.39
C GLU A 67 -22.17 -16.78 -20.91
N ALA A 68 -23.46 -16.97 -20.57
CA ALA A 68 -24.55 -16.08 -20.98
C ALA A 68 -24.38 -14.62 -20.51
N ASN A 69 -23.58 -14.38 -19.47
CA ASN A 69 -23.35 -13.06 -18.88
C ASN A 69 -21.94 -12.53 -19.14
N ARG A 70 -21.09 -13.24 -19.92
CA ARG A 70 -19.69 -12.85 -20.13
C ARG A 70 -19.51 -11.51 -20.82
N ASP A 71 -20.42 -11.12 -21.71
CA ASP A 71 -20.34 -9.83 -22.39
C ASP A 71 -20.48 -8.66 -21.41
N GLN A 72 -21.35 -8.82 -20.39
CA GLN A 72 -21.53 -7.83 -19.32
C GLN A 72 -20.34 -7.78 -18.37
N ALA A 73 -19.60 -8.88 -18.25
CA ALA A 73 -18.39 -8.99 -17.43
C ALA A 73 -17.12 -8.53 -18.17
N GLN A 74 -17.19 -8.07 -19.42
CA GLN A 74 -16.05 -7.49 -20.11
C GLN A 74 -15.65 -6.14 -19.50
N VAL A 75 -14.35 -5.80 -19.60
CA VAL A 75 -13.79 -4.54 -19.08
C VAL A 75 -14.59 -3.30 -19.51
N GLY A 76 -15.01 -3.24 -20.76
CA GLY A 76 -15.79 -2.12 -21.30
C GLY A 76 -17.19 -2.01 -20.68
N ALA A 77 -17.88 -3.13 -20.53
CA ALA A 77 -19.22 -3.17 -19.92
C ALA A 77 -19.17 -2.83 -18.43
N VAL A 78 -18.23 -3.43 -17.69
CA VAL A 78 -17.99 -3.11 -16.28
C VAL A 78 -17.66 -1.64 -16.08
N ARG A 79 -16.80 -1.06 -16.93
CA ARG A 79 -16.50 0.38 -16.90
C ARG A 79 -17.76 1.22 -17.08
N GLN A 80 -18.55 0.95 -18.13
CA GLN A 80 -19.75 1.71 -18.41
C GLN A 80 -20.77 1.63 -17.28
N ALA A 81 -20.98 0.45 -16.71
CA ALA A 81 -21.92 0.25 -15.61
C ALA A 81 -21.52 1.05 -14.36
N ILE A 82 -20.24 0.99 -13.97
CA ILE A 82 -19.72 1.74 -12.83
C ILE A 82 -19.78 3.25 -13.09
N GLU A 83 -19.37 3.71 -14.27
CA GLU A 83 -19.43 5.12 -14.61
C GLU A 83 -20.85 5.66 -14.64
N LEU A 84 -21.82 4.88 -15.12
CA LEU A 84 -23.24 5.24 -15.10
C LEU A 84 -23.73 5.42 -13.66
N GLU A 85 -23.44 4.45 -12.79
CA GLU A 85 -23.84 4.49 -11.38
C GLU A 85 -23.16 5.64 -10.61
N MET A 86 -21.86 5.88 -10.87
CA MET A 86 -21.12 6.98 -10.25
C MET A 86 -21.66 8.34 -10.68
N ARG A 87 -22.02 8.52 -11.96
CA ARG A 87 -22.58 9.79 -12.47
C ARG A 87 -23.99 10.08 -11.97
N ALA A 88 -24.72 9.07 -11.50
CA ALA A 88 -26.01 9.24 -10.87
C ALA A 88 -25.92 9.83 -9.45
N ARG A 89 -24.71 9.91 -8.86
CA ARG A 89 -24.48 10.53 -7.55
C ARG A 89 -24.28 12.04 -7.69
N ASP A 90 -24.70 12.77 -6.67
CA ASP A 90 -24.57 14.24 -6.62
C ASP A 90 -23.11 14.68 -6.75
N GLY A 91 -22.87 15.65 -7.63
CA GLY A 91 -21.53 16.21 -7.86
C GLY A 91 -20.59 15.37 -8.73
N LEU A 92 -21.03 14.21 -9.25
CA LEU A 92 -20.19 13.29 -10.04
C LEU A 92 -20.64 13.13 -11.50
N ALA A 93 -21.47 14.02 -12.03
CA ALA A 93 -22.06 13.91 -13.37
C ALA A 93 -21.02 13.75 -14.52
N THR A 94 -19.82 14.34 -14.37
CA THR A 94 -18.73 14.22 -15.36
C THR A 94 -17.67 13.19 -14.97
N TRP A 95 -17.94 12.39 -13.93
CA TRP A 95 -16.98 11.41 -13.43
C TRP A 95 -16.72 10.31 -14.47
N ARG A 96 -15.47 9.85 -14.52
CA ARG A 96 -14.99 8.75 -15.35
C ARG A 96 -13.96 7.94 -14.59
N CYS A 97 -13.89 6.65 -14.87
CA CYS A 97 -12.88 5.77 -14.28
C CYS A 97 -11.47 6.24 -14.70
N ALA A 98 -10.55 6.37 -13.75
CA ALA A 98 -9.16 6.71 -14.05
C ALA A 98 -8.49 5.64 -14.92
N ALA A 99 -8.64 4.37 -14.54
CA ALA A 99 -8.27 3.22 -15.37
C ALA A 99 -9.09 1.98 -14.99
N VAL A 100 -9.37 1.14 -15.98
CA VAL A 100 -10.00 -0.18 -15.80
C VAL A 100 -9.22 -1.16 -16.65
N LEU A 101 -8.67 -2.20 -16.03
CA LEU A 101 -7.69 -3.11 -16.62
C LEU A 101 -7.99 -4.56 -16.21
N LYS A 102 -7.67 -5.54 -17.05
CA LYS A 102 -7.57 -6.93 -16.59
C LYS A 102 -6.28 -7.12 -15.78
N ASP A 103 -6.33 -7.95 -14.75
CA ASP A 103 -5.14 -8.32 -13.98
C ASP A 103 -4.27 -9.24 -14.83
N ALA A 104 -3.02 -8.83 -15.07
CA ALA A 104 -2.06 -9.62 -15.83
C ALA A 104 -1.77 -10.99 -15.20
N ARG A 105 -1.96 -11.12 -13.88
CA ARG A 105 -1.75 -12.38 -13.14
C ARG A 105 -3.02 -13.24 -13.07
N ALA A 106 -4.18 -12.69 -13.40
CA ALA A 106 -5.47 -13.36 -13.30
C ALA A 106 -6.46 -12.76 -14.30
N ALA A 107 -6.62 -13.40 -15.48
CA ALA A 107 -7.43 -12.88 -16.58
C ALA A 107 -8.92 -12.67 -16.24
N GLU A 108 -9.43 -13.40 -15.23
CA GLU A 108 -10.78 -13.29 -14.68
C GLU A 108 -10.92 -12.17 -13.62
N ARG A 109 -9.88 -11.37 -13.39
CA ARG A 109 -9.95 -10.23 -12.47
C ARG A 109 -9.83 -8.93 -13.23
N ILE A 110 -10.74 -8.02 -12.92
CA ILE A 110 -10.75 -6.65 -13.42
C ILE A 110 -10.39 -5.72 -12.28
N LYS A 111 -9.40 -4.85 -12.48
CA LYS A 111 -8.98 -3.82 -11.54
C LYS A 111 -9.45 -2.46 -12.03
N ILE A 112 -10.10 -1.71 -11.14
CA ILE A 112 -10.44 -0.30 -11.33
C ILE A 112 -9.53 0.52 -10.44
N ILE A 113 -8.70 1.36 -11.05
CA ILE A 113 -7.79 2.25 -10.33
C ILE A 113 -8.57 3.50 -9.88
N CYS A 114 -8.39 3.88 -8.62
CA CYS A 114 -9.01 5.04 -7.97
C CYS A 114 -7.92 6.07 -7.61
N ARG A 115 -8.28 7.35 -7.56
CA ARG A 115 -7.35 8.45 -7.27
C ARG A 115 -7.13 8.65 -5.78
N ASP A 116 -8.16 8.40 -4.98
CA ASP A 116 -8.14 8.53 -3.52
C ASP A 116 -9.04 7.48 -2.84
N GLU A 117 -8.95 7.39 -1.51
CA GLU A 117 -9.70 6.41 -0.70
C GLU A 117 -11.22 6.70 -0.71
N ASN A 118 -11.63 7.95 -0.86
CA ASN A 118 -13.05 8.29 -0.94
C ASN A 118 -13.66 7.81 -2.25
N GLU A 119 -12.98 8.06 -3.38
CA GLU A 119 -13.33 7.52 -4.69
C GLU A 119 -13.34 5.99 -4.64
N LEU A 120 -12.35 5.35 -4.00
CA LEU A 120 -12.32 3.90 -3.86
C LEU A 120 -13.57 3.35 -3.15
N ARG A 121 -14.01 3.98 -2.05
CA ARG A 121 -15.24 3.57 -1.34
C ARG A 121 -16.46 3.67 -2.26
N GLN A 122 -16.63 4.80 -2.93
CA GLN A 122 -17.77 5.02 -3.84
C GLN A 122 -17.75 4.06 -5.04
N VAL A 123 -16.58 3.83 -5.64
CA VAL A 123 -16.40 2.89 -6.74
C VAL A 123 -16.69 1.45 -6.30
N ARG A 124 -16.30 1.05 -5.08
CA ARG A 124 -16.63 -0.28 -4.53
C ARG A 124 -18.13 -0.47 -4.37
N GLU A 125 -18.82 0.54 -3.83
CA GLU A 125 -20.28 0.51 -3.71
C GLU A 125 -20.96 0.43 -5.08
N ALA A 126 -20.54 1.27 -6.03
CA ALA A 126 -21.07 1.26 -7.39
C ALA A 126 -20.83 -0.11 -8.05
N ALA A 127 -19.60 -0.64 -7.97
CA ALA A 127 -19.25 -1.96 -8.49
C ALA A 127 -20.06 -3.09 -7.86
N GLN A 128 -20.38 -3.00 -6.57
CA GLN A 128 -21.18 -4.00 -5.87
C GLN A 128 -22.64 -3.94 -6.32
N LYS A 129 -23.18 -2.74 -6.55
CA LYS A 129 -24.54 -2.53 -7.05
C LYS A 129 -24.70 -2.95 -8.51
N THR A 130 -23.69 -2.72 -9.34
CA THR A 130 -23.68 -3.08 -10.76
C THR A 130 -23.01 -4.42 -11.04
N ALA A 131 -22.78 -5.24 -10.02
CA ALA A 131 -22.11 -6.52 -10.17
C ALA A 131 -22.94 -7.45 -11.07
N VAL A 132 -22.30 -7.95 -12.13
CA VAL A 132 -22.89 -8.97 -13.02
C VAL A 132 -23.17 -10.23 -12.23
N VAL A 133 -24.23 -10.96 -12.59
CA VAL A 133 -24.54 -12.25 -11.95
C VAL A 133 -23.34 -13.19 -12.04
N GLY A 134 -22.88 -13.68 -10.88
CA GLY A 134 -21.69 -14.52 -10.75
C GLY A 134 -20.38 -13.74 -10.55
N ALA A 135 -20.34 -12.44 -10.82
CA ALA A 135 -19.19 -11.60 -10.48
C ALA A 135 -19.21 -11.25 -8.98
N ARG A 136 -18.02 -11.07 -8.39
CA ARG A 136 -17.87 -10.63 -7.00
C ARG A 136 -16.89 -9.48 -6.90
N VAL A 137 -17.25 -8.45 -6.15
CA VAL A 137 -16.29 -7.41 -5.74
C VAL A 137 -15.42 -7.98 -4.62
N MET A 138 -14.12 -8.03 -4.84
CA MET A 138 -13.18 -8.51 -3.84
C MET A 138 -13.06 -7.50 -2.70
N ARG A 139 -13.01 -7.99 -1.47
CA ARG A 139 -12.70 -7.18 -0.29
C ARG A 139 -11.24 -6.74 -0.32
N ASP A 140 -10.91 -5.82 0.58
CA ASP A 140 -9.53 -5.45 0.86
C ASP A 140 -8.70 -6.68 1.19
N GLN A 141 -7.51 -6.75 0.61
CA GLN A 141 -6.52 -7.74 1.01
C GLN A 141 -5.93 -7.29 2.34
N LEU A 142 -6.32 -7.99 3.39
CA LEU A 142 -5.81 -7.78 4.72
C LEU A 142 -4.70 -8.78 5.01
N PHE A 143 -3.60 -8.30 5.54
CA PHE A 143 -2.44 -9.11 5.91
C PHE A 143 -2.41 -9.28 7.42
N PRO A 144 -2.40 -10.52 7.94
CA PRO A 144 -2.21 -10.75 9.36
C PRO A 144 -0.80 -10.35 9.77
N VAL A 145 -0.69 -9.53 10.81
CA VAL A 145 0.58 -9.11 11.42
C VAL A 145 0.50 -9.36 12.91
N LYS A 146 1.49 -10.09 13.42
CA LYS A 146 1.69 -10.29 14.86
C LYS A 146 2.56 -9.15 15.38
N VAL A 147 2.11 -8.51 16.46
CA VAL A 147 2.86 -7.48 17.18
C VAL A 147 3.21 -8.02 18.55
N ASP A 148 4.51 -8.18 18.79
CA ASP A 148 5.06 -8.62 20.06
C ASP A 148 5.42 -7.43 20.97
N ASN A 149 5.52 -7.67 22.27
CA ASN A 149 5.85 -6.68 23.30
C ASN A 149 4.88 -5.47 23.34
N ALA A 150 3.59 -5.72 23.11
CA ALA A 150 2.56 -4.69 23.10
C ALA A 150 2.20 -4.23 24.52
N ASN A 151 1.99 -2.92 24.70
CA ASN A 151 1.54 -2.39 25.98
C ASN A 151 0.05 -2.75 26.20
N ARG A 152 -0.23 -3.66 27.15
CA ARG A 152 -1.59 -4.16 27.44
C ARG A 152 -2.57 -3.03 27.72
N SER A 153 -2.20 -2.04 28.54
CA SER A 153 -3.13 -0.98 28.95
C SER A 153 -3.49 0.01 27.85
N MET A 154 -2.72 0.03 26.76
CA MET A 154 -3.01 0.84 25.57
C MET A 154 -3.97 0.14 24.60
N VAL A 155 -4.09 -1.18 24.71
CA VAL A 155 -4.86 -2.00 23.77
C VAL A 155 -6.12 -2.60 24.42
N LEU A 156 -6.04 -2.94 25.71
CA LEU A 156 -7.10 -3.59 26.46
C LEU A 156 -7.57 -2.77 27.67
N ASP A 157 -8.84 -2.90 28.01
CA ASP A 157 -9.40 -2.45 29.30
C ASP A 157 -9.01 -3.36 30.47
N ALA A 158 -9.56 -3.08 31.66
CA ALA A 158 -9.31 -3.87 32.87
C ALA A 158 -9.83 -5.31 32.70
N GLU A 159 -10.97 -5.47 32.02
CA GLU A 159 -11.66 -6.72 31.73
C GLU A 159 -10.98 -7.54 30.61
N GLY A 160 -9.97 -6.98 29.95
CA GLY A 160 -9.21 -7.63 28.87
C GLY A 160 -9.95 -7.65 27.54
N THR A 161 -10.82 -6.67 27.29
CA THR A 161 -11.48 -6.38 26.02
C THR A 161 -10.72 -5.28 25.30
N VAL A 162 -10.68 -5.34 23.96
CA VAL A 162 -10.00 -4.32 23.14
C VAL A 162 -10.68 -2.98 23.33
N LEU A 163 -9.90 -1.94 23.63
CA LEU A 163 -10.39 -0.58 23.82
C LEU A 163 -11.04 -0.06 22.53
N PRO A 164 -12.20 0.62 22.62
CA PRO A 164 -12.75 1.35 21.49
C PRO A 164 -11.73 2.38 20.97
N GLY A 165 -11.48 2.41 19.66
CA GLY A 165 -10.50 3.33 19.06
C GLY A 165 -9.06 2.80 19.05
N ALA A 166 -8.76 1.63 19.65
CA ALA A 166 -7.39 1.11 19.68
C ALA A 166 -6.84 0.81 18.28
N ALA A 167 -7.67 0.27 17.38
CA ALA A 167 -7.26 -0.02 16.00
C ALA A 167 -6.96 1.28 15.23
N GLU A 168 -7.77 2.31 15.43
CA GLU A 168 -7.61 3.62 14.81
C GLU A 168 -6.36 4.34 15.32
N ALA A 169 -6.12 4.34 16.63
CA ALA A 169 -4.93 4.96 17.24
C ALA A 169 -3.64 4.28 16.76
N LEU A 170 -3.56 2.95 16.87
CA LEU A 170 -2.39 2.18 16.42
C LEU A 170 -2.17 2.26 14.90
N GLY A 171 -3.26 2.31 14.13
CA GLY A 171 -3.22 2.50 12.69
C GLY A 171 -2.70 3.88 12.31
N ALA A 172 -3.17 4.93 12.99
CA ALA A 172 -2.72 6.30 12.77
C ALA A 172 -1.23 6.48 13.11
N GLU A 173 -0.75 5.86 14.19
CA GLU A 173 0.68 5.88 14.56
C GLU A 173 1.59 5.30 13.48
N ASN A 174 1.13 4.26 12.77
CA ASN A 174 1.95 3.51 11.81
C ASN A 174 1.59 3.82 10.34
N ASN A 175 0.66 4.75 10.10
CA ASN A 175 0.10 5.05 8.78
C ASN A 175 -0.40 3.78 8.04
N VAL A 176 -1.14 2.92 8.76
CA VAL A 176 -1.75 1.70 8.23
C VAL A 176 -3.22 1.62 8.62
N TYR A 177 -4.02 0.99 7.76
CA TYR A 177 -5.41 0.72 8.11
C TYR A 177 -5.53 -0.64 8.81
N ILE A 178 -5.86 -0.63 10.10
CA ILE A 178 -6.11 -1.84 10.91
C ILE A 178 -7.60 -2.18 10.83
N ALA A 179 -7.95 -3.24 10.11
CA ALA A 179 -9.34 -3.67 9.94
C ALA A 179 -9.86 -4.55 11.09
N LYS A 180 -8.95 -5.29 11.75
CA LYS A 180 -9.27 -6.16 12.88
C LYS A 180 -8.09 -6.21 13.82
N LEU A 181 -8.37 -6.11 15.12
CA LEU A 181 -7.39 -6.27 16.19
C LEU A 181 -7.85 -7.37 17.14
N SER A 182 -6.95 -8.25 17.55
CA SER A 182 -7.25 -9.37 18.44
C SER A 182 -6.06 -9.67 19.35
N TRP A 183 -6.27 -9.60 20.65
CA TRP A 183 -5.24 -9.93 21.63
C TRP A 183 -5.03 -11.44 21.73
N LEU A 184 -3.77 -11.87 21.83
CA LEU A 184 -3.40 -13.29 21.78
C LEU A 184 -2.81 -13.81 23.09
N SER A 185 -2.17 -12.96 23.89
CA SER A 185 -1.62 -13.37 25.19
C SER A 185 -2.71 -13.63 26.23
N ASN A 186 -2.44 -14.53 27.19
CA ASN A 186 -3.34 -14.79 28.31
C ASN A 186 -3.68 -13.50 29.06
N LYS A 187 -4.96 -13.30 29.34
CA LYS A 187 -5.48 -12.07 29.98
C LYS A 187 -5.11 -11.95 31.46
N ASP A 188 -4.84 -13.09 32.11
CA ASP A 188 -4.83 -13.24 33.57
C ASP A 188 -3.46 -13.42 34.23
N THR A 189 -2.34 -13.38 33.50
CA THR A 189 -1.06 -13.74 34.10
C THR A 189 -0.11 -12.55 34.16
N SER A 190 0.02 -11.98 35.35
CA SER A 190 1.19 -11.19 35.80
C SER A 190 2.52 -11.97 35.73
N LEU A 191 2.49 -13.22 35.23
CA LEU A 191 3.58 -14.17 35.10
C LEU A 191 3.53 -14.93 33.75
N SER A 192 3.12 -14.29 32.65
CA SER A 192 3.26 -14.93 31.34
C SER A 192 4.72 -14.98 30.91
N ILE A 193 5.24 -16.19 30.70
CA ILE A 193 6.58 -16.46 30.15
C ILE A 193 6.73 -15.91 28.71
N SER A 194 5.60 -15.66 28.03
CA SER A 194 5.54 -15.04 26.71
C SER A 194 5.27 -13.53 26.80
N PRO A 195 5.97 -12.69 26.01
CA PRO A 195 5.70 -11.26 25.96
C PRO A 195 4.26 -10.99 25.47
N PRO A 196 3.62 -9.92 25.95
CA PRO A 196 2.29 -9.53 25.51
C PRO A 196 2.28 -9.29 24.00
N HIS A 197 1.34 -9.94 23.29
CA HIS A 197 1.24 -9.80 21.85
C HIS A 197 -0.20 -9.81 21.36
N TYR A 198 -0.42 -9.13 20.25
CA TYR A 198 -1.71 -9.11 19.55
C TYR A 198 -1.52 -9.37 18.06
N MET A 199 -2.60 -9.77 17.41
CA MET A 199 -2.72 -9.91 15.97
C MET A 199 -3.55 -8.76 15.43
N GLN A 200 -3.06 -8.12 14.38
CA GLN A 200 -3.78 -7.13 13.61
C GLN A 200 -3.89 -7.58 12.15
N GLN A 201 -4.99 -7.22 11.50
CA GLN A 201 -5.16 -7.42 10.07
C GLN A 201 -5.09 -6.07 9.39
N ILE A 202 -3.99 -5.83 8.66
CA ILE A 202 -3.69 -4.52 8.10
C ILE A 202 -3.81 -4.51 6.58
N ARG A 203 -4.21 -3.35 6.06
CA ARG A 203 -4.05 -2.99 4.65
C ARG A 203 -2.91 -1.98 4.56
N PHE A 204 -1.96 -2.26 3.67
CA PHE A 204 -0.86 -1.35 3.30
C PHE A 204 -1.27 -0.42 2.17
#